data_AF-A0A1H3AWR0-F1
#
_entry.id   AF-A0A1H3AWR0-F1
#
_cell.length_a   1.000
_cell.length_b   1.000
_cell.length_c   1.000
_cell.angle_alpha   90.00
_cell.angle_beta   90.00
_cell.angle_gamma   90.00
#
_symmetry.space_group_name_H-M   'P 1'
#
loop_
_entity.id
_entity.type
_entity.pdbx_description
1 polymer ?
#
loop_
_entity_poly.entity_id
_entity_poly.type
_entity_poly.pdbx_seq_one_letter_code
_entity_poly.pdbx_strand_id
1 'polypeptide(L)'
;MKKMEMIARFYERSLDLEKKFNEAEKAKDEKGMEACREGYQELLQEVRAEGKDFSSMMRLYSEMKQRGNKLLDVSGSYTEPERIIQMFKEFGVKEFTFSSNWTNAKDTAWVFTKMGCNLKGMVEIYSDNKKLMNNEYEKRPTFLFTL
;
A
#
# COMPACT_ATOMS: atom_id res chain seq x y z
N MET A 1 -7.67 16.87 9.57
CA MET A 1 -7.88 15.46 9.15
C MET A 1 -6.58 14.72 9.36
N LYS A 2 -6.58 13.54 9.97
CA LYS A 2 -5.33 12.76 10.11
C LYS A 2 -4.87 12.31 8.73
N LYS A 3 -3.56 12.28 8.46
CA LYS A 3 -3.04 11.89 7.13
C LYS A 3 -3.59 10.54 6.63
N MET A 4 -3.80 9.57 7.53
CA MET A 4 -4.42 8.28 7.19
C MET A 4 -5.90 8.34 6.83
N GLU A 5 -6.67 9.29 7.40
CA GLU A 5 -8.07 9.51 7.01
C GLU A 5 -8.14 10.06 5.58
N MET A 6 -7.19 10.94 5.21
CA MET A 6 -7.06 11.40 3.82
C MET A 6 -6.72 10.23 2.89
N ILE A 7 -5.75 9.39 3.23
CA ILE A 7 -5.40 8.19 2.43
C ILE A 7 -6.63 7.29 2.22
N ALA A 8 -7.39 7.00 3.27
CA ALA A 8 -8.59 6.18 3.17
C ALA A 8 -9.64 6.80 2.22
N ARG A 9 -9.89 8.10 2.33
CA ARG A 9 -10.83 8.82 1.46
C ARG A 9 -10.40 8.81 -0.01
N PHE A 10 -9.11 9.02 -0.27
CA PHE A 10 -8.56 8.98 -1.64
C PHE A 10 -8.69 7.57 -2.23
N TYR A 11 -8.47 6.55 -1.42
CA TYR A 11 -8.68 5.16 -1.81
C TYR A 11 -10.16 4.86 -2.12
N GLU A 12 -11.10 5.31 -1.28
CA GLU A 12 -12.53 5.16 -1.55
C GLU A 12 -12.94 5.84 -2.85
N ARG A 13 -12.47 7.07 -3.11
CA ARG A 13 -12.69 7.75 -4.40
C ARG A 13 -12.11 6.95 -5.57
N SER A 14 -10.95 6.30 -5.40
CA SER A 14 -10.36 5.46 -6.43
C SER A 14 -11.20 4.21 -6.74
N LEU A 15 -11.82 3.60 -5.72
CA LEU A 15 -12.73 2.47 -5.88
C LEU A 15 -14.04 2.88 -6.55
N ASP A 16 -14.58 4.05 -6.20
CA ASP A 16 -15.79 4.58 -6.83
C ASP A 16 -15.58 4.86 -8.31
N LEU A 17 -14.41 5.40 -8.68
CA LEU A 17 -14.02 5.59 -10.08
C LEU A 17 -13.89 4.24 -10.81
N GLU A 18 -13.32 3.22 -10.15
CA GLU A 18 -13.14 1.88 -10.75
C GLU A 18 -14.50 1.24 -11.04
N LYS A 19 -15.40 1.33 -10.07
CA LYS A 19 -16.77 0.83 -10.19
C LYS A 19 -17.50 1.50 -11.34
N LYS A 20 -17.47 2.84 -11.41
CA LYS A 20 -18.11 3.61 -12.48
C LYS A 20 -17.52 3.29 -13.85
N PHE A 21 -16.19 3.14 -13.93
CA PHE A 21 -15.51 2.74 -15.16
C PHE A 21 -16.01 1.37 -15.63
N ASN A 22 -16.06 0.38 -14.74
CA ASN A 22 -16.53 -0.97 -15.06
C ASN A 22 -18.02 -1.00 -15.49
N GLU A 23 -18.86 -0.13 -14.90
CA GLU A 23 -20.26 0.04 -15.32
C GLU A 23 -20.36 0.66 -16.71
N ALA A 24 -19.59 1.71 -16.99
CA ALA A 24 -19.51 2.36 -18.30
C ALA A 24 -18.97 1.41 -19.39
N GLU A 25 -17.95 0.61 -19.07
CA GLU A 25 -17.38 -0.40 -19.97
C GLU A 25 -18.43 -1.45 -20.36
N LYS A 26 -19.17 -1.98 -19.39
CA LYS A 26 -20.29 -2.92 -19.65
C LYS A 26 -21.39 -2.30 -20.50
N ALA A 27 -21.67 -1.01 -20.32
CA ALA A 27 -22.65 -0.26 -21.10
C ALA A 27 -22.11 0.23 -22.46
N LYS A 28 -20.81 0.03 -22.76
CA LYS A 28 -20.10 0.61 -23.91
C LYS A 28 -20.24 2.14 -23.99
N ASP A 29 -20.30 2.80 -22.84
CA ASP A 29 -20.36 4.26 -22.74
C ASP A 29 -18.94 4.85 -22.77
N GLU A 30 -18.50 5.24 -23.96
CA GLU A 30 -17.18 5.85 -24.17
C GLU A 30 -17.00 7.16 -23.40
N LYS A 31 -18.05 7.98 -23.26
CA LYS A 31 -17.97 9.25 -22.52
C LYS A 31 -17.84 9.00 -21.03
N GLY A 32 -18.59 8.02 -20.49
CA GLY A 32 -18.48 7.60 -19.11
C GLY A 32 -17.10 7.04 -18.76
N MET A 33 -16.52 6.23 -19.66
CA MET A 33 -15.15 5.73 -19.49
C MET A 33 -14.11 6.86 -19.50
N GLU A 34 -14.24 7.83 -20.40
CA GLU A 34 -13.31 8.97 -20.48
C GLU A 34 -13.40 9.87 -19.23
N ALA A 35 -14.62 10.20 -18.78
CA ALA A 35 -14.81 10.96 -17.55
C ALA A 35 -14.18 10.28 -16.31
N CYS A 36 -14.22 8.94 -16.25
CA CYS A 36 -13.55 8.20 -15.18
C CYS A 36 -12.02 8.30 -15.30
N ARG A 37 -11.46 8.24 -16.52
CA ARG A 37 -10.00 8.41 -16.74
C ARG A 37 -9.54 9.80 -16.33
N GLU A 38 -10.26 10.85 -16.71
CA GLU A 38 -10.00 12.23 -16.27
C GLU A 38 -10.04 12.34 -14.74
N GLY A 39 -11.09 11.79 -14.10
CA GLY A 39 -11.20 11.76 -12.65
C GLY A 39 -10.06 11.01 -11.95
N TYR A 40 -9.53 9.94 -12.55
CA TYR A 40 -8.32 9.28 -12.07
C TYR A 40 -7.08 10.16 -12.21
N GLN A 41 -6.92 10.89 -13.31
CA GLN A 41 -5.79 11.81 -13.48
C GLN A 41 -5.82 12.94 -12.45
N GLU A 42 -6.99 13.52 -12.19
CA GLU A 42 -7.18 14.52 -11.14
C GLU A 42 -6.80 13.96 -9.76
N LEU A 43 -7.32 12.77 -9.41
CA LEU A 43 -6.98 12.11 -8.15
C LEU A 43 -5.47 11.89 -8.01
N LEU A 44 -4.79 11.46 -9.08
CA LEU A 44 -3.34 11.29 -9.09
C LEU A 44 -2.59 12.62 -8.91
N GLN A 45 -3.09 13.72 -9.48
CA GLN A 45 -2.51 15.05 -9.28
C GLN A 45 -2.67 15.52 -7.84
N GLU A 46 -3.85 15.32 -7.24
CA GLU A 46 -4.10 15.62 -5.83
C GLU A 46 -3.17 14.82 -4.91
N VAL A 47 -3.01 13.51 -5.13
CA VAL A 47 -2.06 12.66 -4.36
C VAL A 47 -0.62 13.15 -4.49
N ARG A 48 -0.21 13.60 -5.68
CA ARG A 48 1.13 14.13 -5.91
C ARG A 48 1.35 15.48 -5.24
N ALA A 49 0.32 16.33 -5.18
CA ALA A 49 0.38 17.63 -4.52
C ALA A 49 0.64 17.50 -3.01
N GLU A 50 0.17 16.42 -2.38
CA GLU A 50 0.47 16.07 -0.97
C GLU A 50 1.92 15.58 -0.76
N GLY A 51 2.64 15.26 -1.84
CA GLY A 51 4.06 14.92 -1.81
C GLY A 51 4.40 13.42 -1.88
N LYS A 52 5.71 13.14 -1.93
CA LYS A 52 6.25 11.79 -2.20
C LYS A 52 5.89 10.77 -1.12
N ASP A 53 5.88 11.17 0.15
CA ASP A 53 5.59 10.27 1.26
C ASP A 53 4.09 9.94 1.32
N PHE A 54 3.21 10.91 1.00
CA PHE A 54 1.78 10.66 0.82
C PHE A 54 1.51 9.72 -0.35
N SER A 55 2.16 9.95 -1.49
CA SER A 55 2.09 9.04 -2.64
C SER A 55 2.55 7.61 -2.30
N SER A 56 3.63 7.48 -1.52
CA SER A 56 4.16 6.19 -1.08
C SER A 56 3.21 5.49 -0.11
N MET A 57 2.62 6.22 0.84
CA MET A 57 1.61 5.69 1.74
C MET A 57 0.34 5.27 0.99
N MET A 58 -0.10 6.06 0.01
CA MET A 58 -1.27 5.74 -0.80
C MET A 58 -1.09 4.42 -1.55
N ARG A 59 0.10 4.19 -2.11
CA ARG A 59 0.45 2.90 -2.72
C ARG A 59 0.39 1.75 -1.72
N LEU A 60 1.09 1.87 -0.58
CA LEU A 60 1.12 0.81 0.45
C LEU A 60 -0.28 0.48 0.99
N TYR A 61 -1.11 1.49 1.22
CA TYR A 61 -2.47 1.32 1.68
C TYR A 61 -3.36 0.64 0.64
N SER A 62 -3.25 1.04 -0.63
CA SER A 62 -4.01 0.44 -1.73
C SER A 62 -3.64 -1.03 -1.91
N GLU A 63 -2.34 -1.35 -1.90
CA GLU A 63 -1.84 -2.72 -1.95
C GLU A 63 -2.34 -3.57 -0.76
N MET A 64 -2.30 -3.02 0.45
CA MET A 64 -2.84 -3.68 1.64
C MET A 64 -4.31 -4.04 1.46
N LYS A 65 -5.14 -3.09 0.99
CA LYS A 65 -6.57 -3.30 0.78
C LYS A 65 -6.86 -4.29 -0.35
N GLN A 66 -6.20 -4.15 -1.49
CA GLN A 66 -6.35 -5.06 -2.63
C GLN A 66 -6.01 -6.51 -2.28
N ARG A 67 -4.97 -6.72 -1.46
CA ARG A 67 -4.55 -8.05 -1.00
C ARG A 67 -5.37 -8.58 0.17
N GLY A 68 -6.27 -7.78 0.76
CA GLY A 68 -7.05 -8.17 1.94
C GLY A 68 -6.23 -8.27 3.23
N ASN A 69 -5.07 -7.60 3.30
CA ASN A 69 -4.24 -7.56 4.49
C ASN A 69 -4.75 -6.52 5.51
N LYS A 70 -4.46 -6.75 6.79
CA LYS A 70 -4.81 -5.83 7.89
C LYS A 70 -3.74 -4.78 8.19
N LEU A 71 -2.48 -5.11 7.85
CA LEU A 71 -1.30 -4.30 8.14
C LEU A 71 -0.65 -3.89 6.82
N LEU A 72 -0.02 -2.70 6.83
CA LEU A 72 0.82 -2.26 5.73
C LEU A 72 2.02 -3.20 5.63
N ASP A 73 2.31 -3.65 4.41
CA ASP A 73 3.46 -4.51 4.14
C ASP A 73 4.54 -3.75 3.41
N VAL A 74 5.70 -3.63 4.05
CA VAL A 74 6.92 -3.10 3.45
C VAL A 74 7.54 -4.23 2.64
N SER A 75 7.11 -4.37 1.38
CA SER A 75 7.59 -5.40 0.45
C SER A 75 8.67 -4.90 -0.51
N GLY A 76 9.78 -5.65 -0.66
CA GLY A 76 10.77 -5.45 -1.74
C GLY A 76 12.14 -4.90 -1.32
N SER A 77 12.87 -4.33 -2.28
CA SER A 77 14.16 -3.67 -2.07
C SER A 77 13.92 -2.21 -1.71
N TYR A 78 13.98 -1.88 -0.41
CA TYR A 78 13.96 -0.49 0.03
C TYR A 78 15.38 -0.01 0.26
N THR A 79 15.78 1.02 -0.48
CA THR A 79 17.10 1.64 -0.38
C THR A 79 17.21 2.63 0.79
N GLU A 80 16.08 3.07 1.35
CA GLU A 80 16.01 4.07 2.43
C GLU A 80 15.07 3.60 3.58
N PRO A 81 15.40 2.51 4.30
CA PRO A 81 14.55 1.97 5.38
C PRO A 81 14.22 2.98 6.50
N GLU A 82 15.13 3.89 6.82
CA GLU A 82 14.92 4.94 7.83
C GLU A 82 13.77 5.88 7.45
N ARG A 83 13.67 6.23 6.16
CA ARG A 83 12.62 7.11 5.63
C ARG A 83 11.24 6.48 5.78
N ILE A 84 11.13 5.16 5.63
CA ILE A 84 9.86 4.44 5.82
C ILE A 84 9.37 4.59 7.25
N ILE A 85 10.26 4.43 8.24
CA ILE A 85 9.89 4.54 9.65
C ILE A 85 9.50 5.98 9.99
N GLN A 86 10.18 6.98 9.44
CA GLN A 86 9.79 8.40 9.60
C GLN A 86 8.39 8.65 9.02
N MET A 87 8.14 8.23 7.78
CA MET A 87 6.82 8.31 7.15
C MET A 87 5.75 7.60 7.99
N PHE A 88 6.03 6.40 8.50
CA PHE A 88 5.07 5.67 9.34
C PHE A 88 4.74 6.42 10.63
N LYS A 89 5.73 7.04 11.29
CA LYS A 89 5.50 7.90 12.46
C LYS A 89 4.61 9.10 12.11
N GLU A 90 4.87 9.77 10.99
CA GLU A 90 4.07 10.92 10.53
C GLU A 90 2.61 10.57 10.24
N PHE A 91 2.36 9.39 9.68
CA PHE A 91 1.02 8.90 9.37
C PHE A 91 0.35 8.20 10.56
N GLY A 92 1.05 8.03 11.68
CA GLY A 92 0.51 7.42 12.89
C GLY A 92 0.36 5.89 12.80
N VAL A 93 1.11 5.23 11.92
CA VAL A 93 1.18 3.76 11.84
C VAL A 93 1.77 3.23 13.15
N LYS A 94 1.18 2.14 13.65
CA LYS A 94 1.60 1.50 14.92
C LYS A 94 2.24 0.13 14.71
N GLU A 95 1.74 -0.60 13.72
CA GLU A 95 2.22 -1.93 13.38
C GLU A 95 2.29 -2.07 11.86
N PHE A 96 3.29 -2.82 11.39
CA PHE A 96 3.49 -3.10 9.98
C PHE A 96 4.18 -4.45 9.81
N THR A 97 4.10 -5.00 8.60
CA THR A 97 4.87 -6.18 8.22
C THR A 97 6.02 -5.81 7.31
N PHE A 98 7.11 -6.57 7.39
CA PHE A 98 8.25 -6.43 6.49
C PHE A 98 8.55 -7.75 5.82
N SER A 99 8.52 -7.75 4.50
CA SER A 99 8.72 -8.93 3.68
C SER A 99 9.70 -8.63 2.54
N SER A 100 10.72 -9.46 2.42
CA SER A 100 11.72 -9.28 1.39
C SER A 100 12.36 -10.61 1.03
N ASN A 101 12.49 -10.86 -0.27
CA ASN A 101 13.21 -11.99 -0.84
C ASN A 101 14.68 -11.63 -1.13
N TRP A 102 15.11 -10.41 -0.79
CA TRP A 102 16.47 -9.94 -1.03
C TRP A 102 17.42 -10.40 0.07
N THR A 103 18.69 -10.60 -0.28
CA THR A 103 19.73 -11.06 0.64
C THR A 103 19.96 -10.10 1.82
N ASN A 104 19.69 -8.81 1.63
CA ASN A 104 19.83 -7.76 2.64
C ASN A 104 18.57 -7.58 3.53
N ALA A 105 17.60 -8.50 3.50
CA ALA A 105 16.40 -8.42 4.33
C ALA A 105 16.74 -8.32 5.83
N LYS A 106 17.75 -9.06 6.29
CA LYS A 106 18.21 -9.02 7.69
C LYS A 106 18.77 -7.64 8.07
N ASP A 107 19.54 -7.02 7.17
CA ASP A 107 20.11 -5.69 7.39
C ASP A 107 19.02 -4.61 7.46
N THR A 108 18.01 -4.73 6.58
CA THR A 108 16.84 -3.86 6.58
C THR A 108 16.04 -3.98 7.88
N ALA A 109 15.77 -5.21 8.32
CA ALA A 109 15.11 -5.48 9.60
C ALA A 109 15.94 -4.92 10.78
N TRP A 110 17.27 -5.03 10.72
CA TRP A 110 18.15 -4.44 11.72
C TRP A 110 18.07 -2.91 11.77
N VAL A 111 17.95 -2.23 10.62
CA VAL A 111 17.72 -0.79 10.58
C VAL A 111 16.42 -0.41 11.28
N PHE A 112 15.33 -1.15 11.07
CA PHE A 112 14.06 -0.88 11.77
C PHE A 112 14.21 -0.97 13.29
N THR A 113 14.93 -1.97 13.78
CA THR A 113 15.26 -2.09 15.21
C THR A 113 16.05 -0.90 15.72
N LYS A 114 17.08 -0.45 14.98
CA LYS A 114 17.86 0.76 15.35
C LYS A 114 17.01 2.04 15.35
N MET A 115 15.97 2.09 14.53
CA MET A 115 15.01 3.21 14.47
C MET A 115 13.93 3.17 15.56
N GLY A 116 14.03 2.21 16.49
CA GLY A 116 13.16 2.04 17.65
C GLY A 116 11.99 1.07 17.45
N CYS A 117 11.92 0.38 16.30
CA CYS A 117 10.84 -0.58 16.08
C CYS A 117 11.13 -1.90 16.81
N ASN A 118 10.09 -2.54 17.34
CA ASN A 118 10.21 -3.84 18.01
C ASN A 118 9.76 -4.96 17.08
N LEU A 119 10.65 -5.91 16.80
CA LEU A 119 10.31 -7.16 16.12
C LEU A 119 9.50 -8.06 17.08
N LYS A 120 8.24 -8.33 16.74
CA LYS A 120 7.35 -9.18 17.55
C LYS A 120 7.38 -10.66 17.18
N GLY A 121 7.95 -10.98 16.02
CA GLY A 121 8.00 -12.34 15.49
C GLY A 121 7.58 -12.36 14.02
N MET A 122 6.93 -13.44 13.62
CA MET A 122 6.50 -13.67 12.24
C MET A 122 5.00 -13.92 12.17
N VAL A 123 4.38 -13.44 11.09
CA VAL A 123 2.96 -13.65 10.77
C VAL A 123 2.83 -14.04 9.29
N GLU A 124 1.68 -14.59 8.91
CA GLU A 124 1.36 -14.80 7.50
C GLU A 124 0.50 -13.67 6.94
N ILE A 125 0.86 -13.21 5.73
CA ILE A 125 0.09 -12.23 4.96
C ILE A 125 -0.16 -12.74 3.55
N TYR A 126 -1.14 -12.15 2.87
CA TYR A 126 -1.28 -12.30 1.42
C TYR A 126 -0.16 -11.53 0.72
N SER A 127 0.63 -12.24 -0.08
CA SER A 127 1.74 -11.71 -0.85
C SER A 127 1.28 -10.97 -2.10
N ASP A 128 2.24 -10.44 -2.85
CA ASP A 128 2.07 -9.88 -4.19
C ASP A 128 1.93 -10.97 -5.28
N ASN A 129 2.30 -12.21 -4.99
CA ASN A 129 2.17 -13.32 -5.93
C ASN A 129 0.74 -13.86 -5.94
N LYS A 130 0.22 -14.11 -7.13
CA LYS A 130 -1.04 -14.82 -7.33
C LYS A 130 -0.77 -16.22 -7.87
N LYS A 131 -1.50 -17.19 -7.38
CA LYS A 131 -1.49 -18.56 -7.92
C LYS A 131 -1.93 -18.52 -9.38
N LEU A 132 -1.17 -19.17 -10.24
CA LEU A 132 -1.45 -19.26 -11.67
C LEU A 132 -2.85 -19.85 -11.96
N MET A 133 -3.31 -20.81 -11.15
CA MET A 133 -4.52 -21.57 -11.43
C MET A 133 -5.83 -20.86 -11.09
N ASN A 134 -5.85 -20.00 -10.07
CA ASN A 134 -7.10 -19.42 -9.56
C ASN A 134 -7.01 -17.92 -9.21
N ASN A 135 -5.89 -17.27 -9.54
CA ASN A 135 -5.67 -15.83 -9.33
C ASN A 135 -5.82 -15.38 -7.85
N GLU A 136 -5.75 -16.32 -6.90
CA GLU A 136 -5.72 -16.02 -5.47
C GLU A 136 -4.32 -15.60 -5.03
N TYR A 137 -4.23 -14.64 -4.12
CA TYR A 137 -2.95 -14.27 -3.52
C TYR A 137 -2.38 -15.44 -2.69
N GLU A 138 -1.11 -15.74 -2.91
CA GLU A 138 -0.37 -16.71 -2.10
C GLU A 138 -0.07 -16.12 -0.72
N LYS A 139 -0.07 -16.95 0.31
CA LYS A 139 0.37 -16.53 1.64
C LYS A 139 1.88 -16.65 1.78
N ARG A 140 2.49 -15.74 2.52
CA ARG A 140 3.91 -15.83 2.88
C ARG A 140 4.15 -15.43 4.33
N PRO A 141 5.17 -16.03 4.97
CA PRO A 141 5.64 -15.54 6.26
C PRO A 141 6.35 -14.18 6.12
N THR A 142 6.12 -13.29 7.06
CA THR A 142 6.70 -11.94 7.12
C THR A 142 6.99 -11.55 8.56
N PHE A 143 7.94 -10.62 8.77
CA PHE A 143 8.24 -10.09 10.08
C PHE A 143 7.18 -9.09 10.53
N LEU A 144 6.71 -9.19 11.76
CA LEU A 144 5.82 -8.22 12.39
C LEU A 144 6.62 -7.23 13.22
N PHE A 145 6.47 -5.94 12.94
CA PHE A 145 7.09 -4.86 13.70
C PHE A 145 6.05 -3.93 14.32
N THR A 146 6.37 -3.40 15.50
CA THR A 146 5.65 -2.27 16.11
C THR A 146 6.57 -1.05 16.20
N LEU A 147 6.02 0.15 15.96
CA LEU A 147 6.74 1.42 16.08
C LEU A 147 6.83 1.94 17.53
#